data_AF-A0AAW7KVW5-F1
#
_entry.id   AF-A0AAW7KVW5-F1
#
_cell.length_a   1.000
_cell.length_b   1.000
_cell.length_c   1.000
_cell.angle_alpha   90.00
_cell.angle_beta   90.00
_cell.angle_gamma   90.00
#
_symmetry.space_group_name_H-M   'P 1'
#
loop_
_entity.id
_entity.type
_entity.pdbx_description
1 polymer ?
#
loop_
_entity_poly.entity_id
_entity_poly.type
_entity_poly.pdbx_seq_one_letter_code
_entity_poly.pdbx_strand_id
1 'polypeptide(L)'
;MQKHPSEQPKVKCFGSSAGMTVEATTLKEGEGAATITLELAPKQGGHFIWEKKIALQLSDIELPELAAVCLGYLPKANFKRKTKGIEIIRQPNKLFVSASQGSGNVCALPVPIEQVFHVATLVLSQLQKQTGQHNPDLLVAALRGSAALYKSEPSHS
;
A
#
# COMPACT_ATOMS: atom_id res chain seq x y z
N MET A 1 -15.62 20.04 6.59
CA MET A 1 -16.63 19.34 5.78
C MET A 1 -16.12 17.94 5.52
N GLN A 2 -16.72 16.93 6.16
CA GLN A 2 -16.25 15.54 6.13
C GLN A 2 -16.61 14.95 4.76
N LYS A 3 -15.61 14.45 4.02
CA LYS A 3 -15.84 13.81 2.72
C LYS A 3 -16.46 12.44 2.92
N HIS A 4 -17.53 12.13 2.19
CA HIS A 4 -18.16 10.81 2.21
C HIS A 4 -17.13 9.74 1.79
N PRO A 5 -17.17 8.48 2.27
CA PRO A 5 -16.20 7.44 1.87
C PRO A 5 -16.07 7.23 0.35
N SER A 6 -17.13 7.54 -0.41
CA SER A 6 -17.08 7.53 -1.89
C SER A 6 -16.21 8.64 -2.50
N GLU A 7 -15.94 9.70 -1.75
CA GLU A 7 -15.19 10.89 -2.17
C GLU A 7 -13.73 10.87 -1.73
N GLN A 8 -13.31 9.84 -0.98
CA GLN A 8 -11.91 9.67 -0.60
C GLN A 8 -11.07 9.32 -1.83
N PRO A 9 -9.90 9.97 -2.01
CA PRO A 9 -9.01 9.66 -3.12
C PRO A 9 -8.62 8.18 -3.10
N LYS A 10 -8.77 7.50 -4.24
CA LYS A 10 -8.43 6.09 -4.36
C LYS A 10 -7.86 5.75 -5.73
N VAL A 11 -6.94 4.79 -5.76
CA VAL A 11 -6.38 4.20 -6.97
C VAL A 11 -6.84 2.76 -7.07
N LYS A 12 -7.40 2.37 -8.21
CA LYS A 12 -7.82 0.99 -8.47
C LYS A 12 -6.89 0.35 -9.49
N CYS A 13 -6.43 -0.85 -9.17
CA CYS A 13 -5.54 -1.66 -9.99
C CYS A 13 -6.25 -2.98 -10.31
N PHE A 14 -6.22 -3.43 -11.56
CA PHE A 14 -6.92 -4.65 -11.98
C PHE A 14 -5.96 -5.60 -12.68
N GLY A 15 -5.89 -6.83 -12.16
CA GLY A 15 -5.16 -7.94 -12.75
C GLY A 15 -6.08 -9.04 -13.26
N SER A 16 -5.48 -10.11 -13.79
CA SER A 16 -6.21 -11.28 -14.28
C SER A 16 -6.84 -12.10 -13.15
N SER A 17 -6.21 -12.16 -11.98
CA SER A 17 -6.62 -12.99 -10.83
C SER A 17 -7.14 -12.20 -9.63
N ALA A 18 -6.87 -10.90 -9.55
CA ALA A 18 -7.27 -10.06 -8.43
C ALA A 18 -7.40 -8.58 -8.83
N GLY A 19 -8.16 -7.83 -8.05
CA GLY A 19 -8.24 -6.38 -8.09
C GLY A 19 -7.73 -5.79 -6.78
N MET A 20 -7.14 -4.60 -6.83
CA MET A 20 -6.67 -3.87 -5.66
C MET A 20 -7.26 -2.46 -5.64
N THR A 21 -7.63 -2.01 -4.45
CA THR A 21 -7.92 -0.60 -4.17
C THR A 21 -6.92 -0.09 -3.13
N VAL A 22 -6.26 1.03 -3.44
CA VAL A 22 -5.47 1.82 -2.50
C VAL A 22 -6.29 3.06 -2.19
N GLU A 23 -6.72 3.21 -0.94
CA GLU A 23 -7.64 4.27 -0.53
C GLU A 23 -7.04 5.12 0.58
N ALA A 24 -7.09 6.43 0.40
CA ALA A 24 -6.73 7.40 1.43
C ALA A 24 -7.77 7.42 2.53
N THR A 25 -7.43 6.99 3.74
CA THR A 25 -8.34 6.90 4.90
C THR A 25 -7.84 7.72 6.10
N THR A 26 -8.54 7.64 7.24
CA THR A 26 -8.13 8.22 8.52
C THR A 26 -8.33 7.20 9.64
N LEU A 27 -7.42 7.12 10.62
CA LEU A 27 -7.49 6.16 11.75
C LEU A 27 -8.75 6.30 12.62
N LYS A 28 -9.26 7.53 12.74
CA LYS A 28 -10.56 7.87 13.31
C LYS A 28 -11.26 8.75 12.29
N GLU A 29 -12.55 8.54 12.05
CA GLU A 29 -13.30 9.36 11.09
C GLU A 29 -13.18 10.85 11.43
N GLY A 30 -12.62 11.64 10.50
CA GLY A 30 -12.57 13.11 10.60
C GLY A 30 -11.43 13.70 11.43
N GLU A 31 -10.92 13.02 12.45
CA GLU A 31 -9.95 13.59 13.41
C GLU A 31 -8.68 12.75 13.61
N GLY A 32 -8.58 11.57 13.00
CA GLY A 32 -7.43 10.69 13.14
C GLY A 32 -6.29 11.00 12.18
N ALA A 33 -5.10 10.45 12.47
CA ALA A 33 -3.97 10.47 11.56
C ALA A 33 -4.35 9.91 10.19
N ALA A 34 -3.86 10.58 9.15
CA ALA A 34 -4.13 10.27 7.75
C ALA A 34 -3.43 8.96 7.36
N THR A 35 -4.14 8.02 6.73
CA THR A 35 -3.67 6.66 6.47
C THR A 35 -4.00 6.16 5.07
N ILE A 36 -3.56 4.94 4.76
CA ILE A 36 -3.91 4.23 3.54
C ILE A 36 -4.52 2.89 3.91
N THR A 37 -5.65 2.55 3.28
CA THR A 37 -6.19 1.19 3.27
C THR A 37 -5.83 0.50 1.96
N LEU A 38 -5.22 -0.66 2.07
CA LEU A 38 -4.97 -1.58 0.96
C LEU A 38 -6.04 -2.67 0.99
N GLU A 39 -6.78 -2.80 -0.10
CA GLU A 39 -7.79 -3.84 -0.27
C GLU A 39 -7.47 -4.67 -1.51
N LEU A 40 -7.42 -6.00 -1.37
CA LEU A 40 -7.26 -6.92 -2.49
C LEU A 40 -8.43 -7.89 -2.56
N ALA A 41 -9.09 -7.97 -3.70
CA ALA A 41 -10.22 -8.85 -3.96
C ALA A 41 -9.88 -9.90 -5.03
N PRO A 42 -10.20 -11.19 -4.82
CA PRO A 42 -9.98 -12.21 -5.83
C PRO A 42 -10.95 -12.02 -7.01
N LYS A 43 -10.54 -12.48 -8.20
CA LYS A 43 -11.40 -12.58 -9.37
C LYS A 43 -11.93 -14.01 -9.50
N GLN A 44 -13.25 -14.17 -9.62
CA GLN A 44 -13.93 -15.46 -9.81
C GLN A 44 -14.99 -15.29 -10.90
N GLY A 45 -15.02 -16.20 -11.89
CA GLY A 45 -16.00 -16.13 -12.98
C GLY A 45 -15.97 -14.82 -13.78
N GLY A 46 -14.81 -14.17 -13.91
CA GLY A 46 -14.69 -12.89 -14.61
C GLY A 46 -14.99 -11.64 -13.78
N HIS A 47 -15.49 -11.79 -12.55
CA HIS A 47 -15.85 -10.68 -11.66
C HIS A 47 -14.95 -10.61 -10.43
N PHE A 48 -14.69 -9.39 -9.94
CA PHE A 48 -13.97 -9.19 -8.68
C PHE A 48 -14.95 -9.34 -7.51
N ILE A 49 -14.64 -10.23 -6.58
CA ILE A 49 -15.50 -10.57 -5.45
C ILE A 49 -15.07 -9.73 -4.23
N TRP A 50 -15.52 -8.47 -4.19
CA TRP A 50 -15.12 -7.50 -3.17
C TRP A 50 -15.58 -7.88 -1.75
N GLU A 51 -16.59 -8.71 -1.63
CA GLU A 51 -17.07 -9.29 -0.37
C GLU A 51 -16.03 -10.22 0.26
N LYS A 52 -15.14 -10.80 -0.56
CA LYS A 52 -14.03 -11.67 -0.13
C LYS A 52 -12.69 -10.92 -0.03
N LYS A 53 -12.72 -9.58 0.00
CA LYS A 53 -11.49 -8.77 0.02
C LYS A 53 -10.68 -8.96 1.29
N ILE A 54 -9.36 -8.94 1.14
CA ILE A 54 -8.40 -8.81 2.22
C ILE A 54 -8.04 -7.34 2.33
N ALA A 55 -8.45 -6.71 3.42
CA ALA A 55 -8.18 -5.29 3.69
C ALA A 55 -7.25 -5.13 4.90
N LEU A 56 -6.24 -4.27 4.76
CA LEU A 56 -5.38 -3.76 5.82
C LEU A 56 -5.32 -2.24 5.75
N GLN A 57 -5.63 -1.57 6.86
CA GLN A 57 -5.30 -0.16 7.05
C GLN A 57 -3.88 -0.07 7.60
N LEU A 58 -3.04 0.69 6.90
CA LEU A 58 -1.66 0.95 7.29
C LEU A 58 -1.63 2.11 8.28
N SER A 59 -0.96 1.91 9.41
CA SER A 59 -0.78 2.94 10.43
C SER A 59 0.29 3.96 10.04
N ASP A 60 0.54 4.88 10.95
CA ASP A 60 1.55 5.93 10.84
C ASP A 60 2.98 5.43 10.76
N ILE A 61 3.26 4.27 11.35
CA ILE A 61 4.56 3.61 11.27
C ILE A 61 4.73 2.78 9.98
N GLU A 62 3.65 2.30 9.37
CA GLU A 62 3.70 1.44 8.17
C GLU A 62 3.66 2.25 6.87
N LEU A 63 3.00 3.41 6.88
CA LEU A 63 2.87 4.25 5.70
C LEU A 63 4.21 4.71 5.10
N PRO A 64 5.24 5.10 5.90
CA PRO A 64 6.57 5.40 5.38
C PRO A 64 7.23 4.20 4.68
N GLU A 65 7.02 2.98 5.18
CA GLU A 65 7.58 1.76 4.57
C GLU A 65 6.95 1.50 3.19
N LEU A 66 5.62 1.64 3.08
CA LEU A 66 4.93 1.59 1.79
C LEU A 66 5.47 2.65 0.82
N ALA A 67 5.61 3.89 1.29
CA ALA A 67 6.13 4.99 0.47
C ALA A 67 7.55 4.69 -0.05
N ALA A 68 8.42 4.16 0.82
CA ALA A 68 9.79 3.82 0.46
C ALA A 68 9.86 2.67 -0.57
N VAL A 69 8.96 1.68 -0.50
CA VAL A 69 8.84 0.64 -1.54
C VAL A 69 8.34 1.23 -2.86
N CYS A 70 7.34 2.11 -2.83
CA CYS A 70 6.83 2.76 -4.05
C CYS A 70 7.92 3.60 -4.75
N LEU A 71 8.71 4.34 -3.97
CA LEU A 71 9.79 5.21 -4.48
C LEU A 71 11.07 4.46 -4.87
N GLY A 72 11.21 3.21 -4.48
CA GLY A 72 12.37 2.38 -4.85
C GLY A 72 13.54 2.46 -3.89
N TYR A 73 13.30 2.99 -2.69
CA TYR A 73 14.28 2.98 -1.62
C TYR A 73 14.29 1.65 -0.86
N LEU A 74 13.18 0.91 -0.87
CA LEU A 74 13.08 -0.44 -0.33
C LEU A 74 12.71 -1.47 -1.41
N PRO A 75 13.27 -2.69 -1.35
CA PRO A 75 12.95 -3.74 -2.31
C PRO A 75 11.58 -4.39 -2.03
N LYS A 76 11.14 -4.40 -0.78
CA LYS A 76 9.88 -5.02 -0.35
C LYS A 76 9.36 -4.41 0.96
N ALA A 77 8.07 -4.60 1.23
CA ALA A 77 7.42 -4.37 2.52
C ALA A 77 6.49 -5.53 2.83
N ASN A 78 6.34 -5.86 4.12
CA ASN A 78 5.47 -6.95 4.57
C ASN A 78 4.65 -6.51 5.78
N PHE A 79 3.36 -6.27 5.57
CA PHE A 79 2.42 -5.82 6.58
C PHE A 79 1.64 -7.01 7.12
N LYS A 80 1.87 -7.38 8.39
CA LYS A 80 1.22 -8.53 9.03
C LYS A 80 0.25 -8.10 10.12
N ARG A 81 -0.86 -8.83 10.20
CA ARG A 81 -1.80 -8.88 11.32
C ARG A 81 -1.97 -10.35 11.73
N LYS A 82 -2.70 -10.61 12.82
CA LYS A 82 -2.88 -11.97 13.38
C LYS A 82 -3.29 -13.02 12.34
N THR A 83 -4.16 -12.68 11.40
CA THR A 83 -4.73 -13.61 10.41
C THR A 83 -4.62 -13.14 8.97
N LYS A 84 -4.02 -11.97 8.73
CA LYS A 84 -3.94 -11.31 7.42
C LYS A 84 -2.53 -10.82 7.16
N GLY A 85 -2.09 -10.86 5.92
CA GLY A 85 -0.82 -10.27 5.49
C GLY A 85 -0.95 -9.61 4.13
N ILE A 86 -0.20 -8.54 3.89
CA ILE A 86 0.04 -7.98 2.56
C ILE A 86 1.54 -7.85 2.36
N GLU A 87 2.04 -8.42 1.28
CA GLU A 87 3.42 -8.31 0.83
C GLU A 87 3.46 -7.54 -0.48
N ILE A 88 4.42 -6.61 -0.58
CA ILE A 88 4.67 -5.79 -1.76
C ILE A 88 6.14 -5.94 -2.10
N ILE A 89 6.43 -6.37 -3.33
CA ILE A 89 7.79 -6.61 -3.81
C ILE A 89 8.02 -5.82 -5.08
N ARG A 90 9.13 -5.08 -5.16
CA ARG A 90 9.58 -4.46 -6.41
C ARG A 90 10.09 -5.54 -7.37
N GLN A 91 9.58 -5.51 -8.58
CA GLN A 91 10.07 -6.32 -9.70
C GLN A 91 10.39 -5.39 -10.88
N PRO A 92 11.15 -5.86 -11.89
CA PRO A 92 11.32 -5.10 -13.11
C PRO A 92 9.96 -4.67 -13.68
N ASN A 93 9.81 -3.36 -13.93
CA ASN A 93 8.63 -2.70 -14.52
C ASN A 93 7.30 -2.77 -13.73
N LYS A 94 7.29 -3.25 -12.47
CA LYS A 94 6.06 -3.38 -11.67
C LYS A 94 6.30 -3.52 -10.17
N LEU A 95 5.26 -3.32 -9.38
CA LEU A 95 5.16 -3.91 -8.04
C LEU A 95 4.39 -5.22 -8.15
N PHE A 96 4.82 -6.26 -7.45
CA PHE A 96 4.00 -7.44 -7.20
C PHE A 96 3.38 -7.31 -5.81
N VAL A 97 2.04 -7.33 -5.74
CA VAL A 97 1.30 -7.22 -4.49
C VAL A 97 0.56 -8.53 -4.25
N SER A 98 0.73 -9.11 -3.06
CA SER A 98 0.08 -10.33 -2.62
C SER A 98 -0.57 -10.11 -1.26
N ALA A 99 -1.78 -10.61 -1.08
CA ALA A 99 -2.48 -10.61 0.20
C ALA A 99 -2.84 -12.04 0.58
N SER A 100 -2.73 -12.35 1.87
CA SER A 100 -3.11 -13.64 2.44
C SER A 100 -4.02 -13.47 3.64
N GLN A 101 -4.95 -14.41 3.83
CA GLN A 101 -5.82 -14.48 5.00
C GLN A 101 -6.08 -15.95 5.38
N GLY A 102 -5.78 -16.28 6.64
CA GLY A 102 -5.95 -17.63 7.17
C GLY A 102 -5.16 -18.69 6.39
N SER A 103 -5.71 -19.90 6.27
CA SER A 103 -5.03 -21.07 5.72
C SER A 103 -5.23 -21.30 4.21
N GLY A 104 -5.65 -20.29 3.43
CA GLY A 104 -5.80 -20.49 1.99
C GLY A 104 -6.40 -19.36 1.14
N ASN A 105 -6.88 -18.26 1.73
CA ASN A 105 -7.30 -17.11 0.92
C ASN A 105 -6.06 -16.31 0.53
N VAL A 106 -5.60 -16.46 -0.71
CA VAL A 106 -4.49 -15.69 -1.28
C VAL A 106 -4.93 -15.04 -2.57
N CYS A 107 -4.66 -13.75 -2.71
CA CYS A 107 -4.89 -13.03 -3.95
C CYS A 107 -3.68 -12.15 -4.25
N ALA A 108 -3.27 -12.11 -5.50
CA ALA A 108 -2.12 -11.33 -5.93
C ALA A 108 -2.35 -10.72 -7.31
N LEU A 109 -1.69 -9.59 -7.55
CA LEU A 109 -1.69 -8.90 -8.83
C LEU A 109 -0.36 -8.18 -9.07
N PRO A 110 0.11 -8.14 -10.32
CA PRO A 110 1.11 -7.16 -10.73
C PRO A 110 0.46 -5.77 -10.86
N VAL A 111 1.14 -4.75 -10.34
CA VAL A 111 0.78 -3.34 -10.49
C VAL A 111 1.81 -2.70 -11.43
N PRO A 112 1.45 -2.36 -12.67
CA PRO A 112 2.38 -1.85 -13.67
C PRO A 112 2.85 -0.43 -13.35
N ILE A 113 3.97 0.00 -13.95
CA ILE A 113 4.66 1.25 -13.64
C ILE A 113 3.76 2.49 -13.63
N GLU A 114 2.80 2.57 -14.56
CA GLU A 114 1.86 3.69 -14.68
C GLU A 114 0.94 3.78 -13.44
N GLN A 115 0.47 2.63 -12.95
CA GLN A 115 -0.35 2.57 -11.74
C GLN A 115 0.50 2.79 -10.48
N VAL A 116 1.75 2.31 -10.47
CA VAL A 116 2.68 2.56 -9.36
C VAL A 116 2.89 4.07 -9.15
N PHE A 117 2.98 4.87 -10.21
CA PHE A 117 3.07 6.33 -10.10
C PHE A 117 1.87 6.93 -9.35
N HIS A 118 0.65 6.52 -9.70
CA HIS A 118 -0.56 6.99 -9.04
C HIS A 118 -0.64 6.52 -7.58
N VAL A 119 -0.28 5.27 -7.31
CA VAL A 119 -0.20 4.74 -5.93
C VAL A 119 0.81 5.53 -5.11
N ALA A 120 2.02 5.76 -5.63
CA ALA A 120 3.08 6.51 -4.95
C ALA A 120 2.63 7.94 -4.61
N THR A 121 1.97 8.61 -5.55
CA THR A 121 1.46 9.98 -5.36
C THR A 121 0.39 10.03 -4.27
N LEU A 122 -0.53 9.06 -4.25
CA LEU A 122 -1.56 8.96 -3.22
C LEU A 122 -0.95 8.71 -1.83
N VAL A 123 -0.01 7.78 -1.74
CA VAL A 123 0.71 7.44 -0.51
C VAL A 123 1.49 8.64 0.03
N LEU A 124 2.23 9.35 -0.83
CA LEU A 124 2.96 10.55 -0.44
C LEU A 124 2.02 11.67 0.03
N SER A 125 0.88 11.87 -0.62
CA SER A 125 -0.10 12.86 -0.16
C SER A 125 -0.64 12.53 1.23
N GLN A 126 -0.88 11.25 1.53
CA GLN A 126 -1.29 10.84 2.88
C GLN A 126 -0.18 11.01 3.90
N LEU A 127 1.05 10.67 3.53
CA LEU A 127 2.20 10.84 4.42
C LEU A 127 2.47 12.32 4.75
N GLN A 128 2.32 13.23 3.78
CA GLN A 128 2.38 14.68 4.03
C GLN A 128 1.33 15.13 5.04
N LYS A 129 0.08 14.68 4.89
CA LYS A 129 -1.01 15.01 5.84
C LYS A 129 -0.74 14.45 7.22
N GLN A 130 -0.26 13.21 7.30
CA GLN A 130 0.01 12.51 8.54
C GLN A 130 1.14 13.16 9.34
N THR A 131 2.21 13.58 8.66
CA THR A 131 3.41 14.15 9.29
C THR A 131 3.33 15.64 9.54
N GLY A 132 2.40 16.35 8.88
CA GLY A 132 2.38 17.81 8.84
C GLY A 132 3.57 18.41 8.08
N GLN A 133 4.40 17.59 7.42
CA GLN A 133 5.54 18.06 6.65
C GLN A 133 5.09 18.49 5.25
N HIS A 134 5.08 19.80 5.03
CA HIS A 134 4.66 20.41 3.77
C HIS A 134 5.80 20.59 2.76
N ASN A 135 7.06 20.45 3.17
CA ASN A 135 8.21 20.44 2.27
C ASN A 135 8.41 19.02 1.68
N PRO A 136 8.13 18.82 0.37
CA PRO A 136 8.25 17.51 -0.26
C PRO A 136 9.69 16.97 -0.25
N ASP A 137 10.68 17.85 -0.40
CA ASP A 137 12.10 17.45 -0.44
C ASP A 137 12.55 16.91 0.92
N LEU A 138 12.16 17.56 2.01
CA LEU A 138 12.43 17.07 3.37
C LEU A 138 11.75 15.72 3.62
N LEU A 139 10.52 15.55 3.16
CA LEU A 139 9.80 14.30 3.31
C LEU A 139 10.49 13.15 2.56
N VAL A 140 10.88 13.38 1.30
CA VAL A 140 11.58 12.39 0.47
C VAL A 140 12.99 12.11 1.01
N ALA A 141 13.69 13.12 1.51
CA ALA A 141 15.00 12.95 2.15
C ALA A 141 14.89 12.11 3.42
N ALA A 142 13.88 12.34 4.25
CA ALA A 142 13.61 11.54 5.44
C ALA A 142 13.30 10.07 5.08
N LEU A 143 12.47 9.83 4.06
CA LEU A 143 12.18 8.48 3.55
C LEU A 143 13.44 7.78 3.03
N ARG A 144 14.29 8.49 2.29
CA ARG A 144 15.55 7.92 1.77
C ARG A 144 16.51 7.58 2.91
N GLY A 145 16.66 8.48 3.88
CA GLY A 145 17.54 8.31 5.03
C GLY A 145 17.09 7.15 5.93
N SER A 146 15.79 7.04 6.23
CA SER A 146 15.27 5.93 7.04
C SER A 146 15.33 4.59 6.31
N ALA A 147 15.04 4.56 5.01
CA ALA A 147 15.15 3.35 4.18
C ALA A 147 16.59 2.82 4.10
N ALA A 148 17.60 3.68 4.21
CA ALA A 148 19.01 3.25 4.22
C ALA A 148 19.39 2.40 5.45
N LEU A 149 18.57 2.39 6.50
CA LEU A 149 18.73 1.48 7.64
C LEU A 149 18.35 0.03 7.33
N TYR A 150 17.72 -0.20 6.18
CA TYR A 150 17.32 -1.54 5.74
C TYR A 150 18.54 -2.42 5.54
N LYS A 151 18.71 -3.39 6.44
CA LYS A 151 19.68 -4.47 6.27
C LYS A 151 19.02 -5.55 5.42
N SER A 152 19.53 -5.77 4.21
CA SER A 152 19.18 -6.97 3.45
C SER A 152 19.63 -8.18 4.28
N GLU A 153 18.71 -9.09 4.60
CA GLU A 153 19.11 -10.41 5.10
C GLU A 153 20.05 -11.04 4.07
N PRO A 154 21.17 -11.65 4.49
CA PRO A 154 22.03 -12.36 3.57
C PRO A 154 21.20 -13.43 2.86
N SER A 155 21.19 -13.39 1.54
CA SER A 155 20.66 -14.48 0.73
C SER A 155 21.43 -15.73 1.09
N HIS A 156 20.82 -16.65 1.83
CA HIS A 156 21.31 -18.01 1.93
C HIS A 156 21.12 -18.64 0.55
N SER A 157 22.18 -18.55 -0.26
CA SER A 157 22.42 -19.33 -1.47
C SER A 157 22.65 -20.79 -1.14
#